data_AF-A0A4P0Y1Q5-F1
#
_entry.id   AF-A0A4P0Y1Q5-F1
#
_cell.length_a   1.000
_cell.length_b   1.000
_cell.length_c   1.000
_cell.angle_alpha   90.00
_cell.angle_beta   90.00
_cell.angle_gamma   90.00
#
_symmetry.space_group_name_H-M   'P 1'
#
loop_
_entity.id
_entity.type
_entity.pdbx_description
1 polymer ?
#
loop_
_entity_poly.entity_id
_entity_poly.type
_entity_poly.pdbx_seq_one_letter_code
_entity_poly.pdbx_strand_id
1 'polypeptide(L)'
;MKERPIGHLVDALRQGGAQIDYLEQENYPPLRLRGGFQGGNVEVDGSVSSQFLTALLMTAPLAPQDTVIVIKGDLVSKPYIDITLHLMKTFGVEGTISLISDLWCAASSSINRREITWWKAMLPRPRISSPLAPLRAAR
;
A
#
# COMPACT_ATOMS: atom_id res chain seq x y z
N MET A 1 -19.15 14.65 -0.73
CA MET A 1 -18.05 13.66 -0.60
C MET A 1 -18.03 12.92 0.75
N LYS A 2 -18.89 13.26 1.74
CA LYS A 2 -18.95 12.58 3.05
C LYS A 2 -19.66 11.22 3.04
N GLU A 3 -20.26 10.83 1.91
CA GLU A 3 -21.07 9.61 1.81
C GLU A 3 -20.34 8.43 1.18
N ARG A 4 -19.07 8.61 0.76
CA ARG A 4 -18.31 7.53 0.14
C ARG A 4 -17.62 6.70 1.22
N PRO A 5 -17.94 5.41 1.36
CA PRO A 5 -17.30 4.56 2.36
C PRO A 5 -15.81 4.40 2.03
N ILE A 6 -14.96 4.59 3.04
CA ILE A 6 -13.49 4.47 2.93
C ILE A 6 -12.88 3.59 4.05
N GLY A 7 -13.73 3.06 4.94
CA GLY A 7 -13.34 2.22 6.09
C GLY A 7 -12.27 1.19 5.78
N HIS A 8 -12.52 0.32 4.79
CA HIS A 8 -11.59 -0.74 4.42
C HIS A 8 -10.18 -0.27 4.05
N LEU A 9 -10.06 0.90 3.41
CA LEU A 9 -8.75 1.47 3.10
C LEU A 9 -8.06 1.99 4.36
N VAL A 10 -8.80 2.66 5.25
CA VAL A 10 -8.28 3.17 6.51
C VAL A 10 -7.80 2.03 7.40
N ASP A 11 -8.55 0.93 7.47
CA ASP A 11 -8.17 -0.26 8.25
C ASP A 11 -6.88 -0.88 7.73
N ALA A 12 -6.74 -1.02 6.41
CA ALA A 12 -5.52 -1.53 5.79
C ALA A 12 -4.31 -0.60 6.01
N LEU A 13 -4.51 0.72 5.91
CA LEU A 13 -3.44 1.69 6.19
C LEU A 13 -3.03 1.68 7.66
N ARG A 14 -3.98 1.52 8.59
CA ARG A 14 -3.73 1.39 10.03
C ARG A 14 -2.93 0.12 10.36
N GLN A 15 -3.19 -1.01 9.68
CA GLN A 15 -2.38 -2.22 9.82
C GLN A 15 -0.91 -1.96 9.48
N GLY A 16 -0.64 -1.17 8.43
CA GLY A 16 0.70 -0.72 8.09
C GLY A 16 1.22 0.47 8.89
N GLY A 17 0.61 0.76 10.06
CA GLY A 17 1.09 1.78 11.00
C GLY A 17 0.65 3.22 10.73
N ALA A 18 -0.24 3.47 9.75
CA ALA A 18 -0.74 4.81 9.51
C ALA A 18 -1.65 5.31 10.65
N GLN A 19 -1.51 6.57 11.01
CA GLN A 19 -2.32 7.22 12.04
C GLN A 19 -3.40 8.09 11.38
N ILE A 20 -4.63 7.59 11.41
CA ILE A 20 -5.78 8.16 10.72
C ILE A 20 -6.94 8.29 11.70
N ASP A 21 -7.53 9.48 11.81
CA ASP A 21 -8.75 9.72 12.57
C ASP A 21 -9.90 10.10 11.64
N TYR A 22 -11.11 9.63 11.97
CA TYR A 22 -12.34 10.17 11.42
C TYR A 22 -12.70 11.44 12.18
N LEU A 23 -12.95 12.54 11.47
CA LEU A 23 -13.27 13.82 12.09
C LEU A 23 -14.76 13.98 12.39
N GLU A 24 -15.61 13.18 11.74
CA GLU A 24 -17.06 13.28 11.88
C GLU A 24 -17.69 11.89 12.07
N GLN A 25 -17.84 11.12 10.98
CA GLN A 25 -18.48 9.80 10.99
C GLN A 25 -17.47 8.69 10.73
N GLU A 26 -17.50 7.63 11.54
CA GLU A 26 -16.68 6.43 11.34
C GLU A 26 -16.91 5.85 9.94
N ASN A 27 -15.83 5.42 9.28
CA ASN A 27 -15.81 4.87 7.91
C ASN A 27 -16.06 5.86 6.76
N TYR A 28 -16.23 7.15 7.06
CA TYR A 28 -16.53 8.17 6.06
C TYR A 28 -15.64 9.42 6.20
N PRO A 29 -15.32 10.12 5.10
CA PRO A 29 -14.62 11.41 5.17
C PRO A 29 -15.45 12.46 5.93
N PRO A 30 -14.80 13.49 6.52
CA PRO A 30 -13.38 13.85 6.39
C PRO A 30 -12.44 13.12 7.37
N LEU A 31 -11.20 12.91 6.93
CA LEU A 31 -10.15 12.22 7.67
C LEU A 31 -9.04 13.19 8.09
N ARG A 32 -8.45 12.96 9.27
CA ARG A 32 -7.20 13.60 9.69
C ARG A 32 -6.07 12.58 9.64
N LEU A 33 -5.04 12.87 8.86
CA LEU A 33 -3.84 12.04 8.72
C LEU A 33 -2.73 12.65 9.58
N ARG A 34 -2.17 11.90 10.54
CA ARG A 34 -1.13 12.39 11.47
C ARG A 34 0.25 11.76 11.27
N GLY A 35 0.32 10.63 10.58
CA GLY A 35 1.56 9.88 10.40
C GLY A 35 1.40 8.75 9.41
N GLY A 36 2.45 8.54 8.62
CA GLY A 36 2.42 7.78 7.36
C GLY A 36 2.35 6.27 7.50
N PHE A 37 2.13 5.64 6.34
CA PHE A 37 2.18 4.20 6.16
C PHE A 37 3.63 3.71 6.23
N GLN A 38 3.92 2.85 7.20
CA GLN A 38 5.27 2.34 7.47
C GLN A 38 5.62 1.12 6.63
N GLY A 39 4.62 0.38 6.18
CA GLY A 39 4.77 -0.92 5.53
C GLY A 39 4.48 -2.08 6.50
N GLY A 40 5.04 -3.25 6.23
CA GLY A 40 4.76 -4.48 6.99
C GLY A 40 3.61 -5.30 6.38
N ASN A 41 3.02 -6.19 7.19
CA ASN A 41 1.99 -7.12 6.73
C ASN A 41 0.60 -6.47 6.83
N VAL A 42 -0.10 -6.43 5.71
CA VAL A 42 -1.44 -5.86 5.59
C VAL A 42 -2.37 -6.90 4.97
N GLU A 43 -3.45 -7.22 5.66
CA GLU A 43 -4.48 -8.11 5.16
C GLU A 43 -5.68 -7.31 4.62
N VAL A 44 -6.12 -7.62 3.40
CA VAL A 44 -7.24 -6.97 2.71
C VAL A 44 -8.18 -8.04 2.17
N ASP A 45 -9.48 -7.81 2.26
CA ASP A 45 -10.49 -8.69 1.67
C ASP A 45 -10.59 -8.46 0.14
N GLY A 46 -10.42 -9.53 -0.64
CA GLY A 46 -10.42 -9.51 -2.10
C GLY A 46 -11.78 -9.25 -2.75
N SER A 47 -12.87 -9.37 -1.97
CA SER A 47 -14.22 -8.98 -2.38
C SER A 47 -14.43 -7.46 -2.35
N VAL A 48 -13.53 -6.72 -1.69
CA VAL A 48 -13.61 -5.27 -1.55
C VAL A 48 -13.14 -4.57 -2.84
N SER A 49 -13.67 -3.37 -3.06
CA SER A 49 -13.40 -2.54 -4.24
C SER A 49 -11.91 -2.41 -4.58
N SER A 50 -11.59 -2.64 -5.85
CA SER A 50 -10.24 -2.56 -6.46
C SER A 50 -9.52 -1.25 -6.16
N GLN A 51 -10.29 -0.16 -6.01
CA GLN A 51 -9.78 1.18 -5.75
C GLN A 51 -8.92 1.26 -4.48
N PHE A 52 -9.23 0.48 -3.45
CA PHE A 52 -8.47 0.50 -2.19
C PHE A 52 -7.18 -0.30 -2.31
N LEU A 53 -7.23 -1.44 -3.00
CA LEU A 53 -6.04 -2.23 -3.27
C LEU A 53 -5.07 -1.45 -4.18
N THR A 54 -5.57 -0.79 -5.22
CA THR A 54 -4.76 0.12 -6.05
C THR A 54 -4.11 1.22 -5.22
N ALA A 55 -4.84 1.85 -4.29
CA ALA A 55 -4.27 2.88 -3.43
C ALA A 55 -3.14 2.33 -2.52
N LEU A 56 -3.32 1.14 -1.96
CA LEU A 56 -2.27 0.48 -1.15
C LEU A 56 -1.06 0.10 -2.00
N LEU A 57 -1.27 -0.46 -3.19
CA LEU A 57 -0.20 -0.81 -4.12
C LEU A 57 0.64 0.42 -4.49
N MET A 58 0.01 1.56 -4.74
CA MET A 58 0.73 2.79 -5.05
C MET A 58 1.44 3.39 -3.83
N THR A 59 0.96 3.10 -2.61
CA THR A 59 1.56 3.61 -1.36
C THR A 59 2.72 2.75 -0.87
N ALA A 60 2.65 1.43 -1.08
CA ALA A 60 3.62 0.44 -0.59
C ALA A 60 5.09 0.75 -0.96
N PRO A 61 5.45 1.17 -2.18
CA PRO A 61 6.83 1.50 -2.55
C PRO A 61 7.40 2.72 -1.82
N LEU A 62 6.54 3.58 -1.27
CA LEU A 62 6.93 4.78 -0.54
C LEU A 62 7.11 4.51 0.96
N ALA A 63 6.75 3.31 1.41
CA ALA A 63 6.88 2.89 2.79
C ALA A 63 8.36 2.72 3.19
N PRO A 64 8.74 3.11 4.41
CA PRO A 64 10.08 2.84 4.94
C PRO A 64 10.43 1.35 5.01
N GLN A 65 9.43 0.48 5.26
CA GLN A 65 9.57 -0.96 5.35
C GLN A 65 8.91 -1.65 4.14
N ASP A 66 9.40 -2.85 3.82
CA ASP A 66 8.78 -3.68 2.80
C ASP A 66 7.33 -4.03 3.22
N THR A 67 6.41 -4.05 2.26
CA THR A 67 4.97 -4.15 2.55
C THR A 67 4.39 -5.44 1.98
N VAL A 68 4.03 -6.43 2.80
CA VAL A 68 3.34 -7.62 2.29
C VAL A 68 1.83 -7.40 2.32
N ILE A 69 1.18 -7.40 1.15
CA ILE A 69 -0.29 -7.32 1.07
C ILE A 69 -0.84 -8.72 0.83
N VAL A 70 -1.58 -9.22 1.82
CA VAL A 70 -2.27 -10.51 1.80
C VAL A 70 -3.72 -10.27 1.39
N ILE A 71 -4.16 -10.91 0.31
CA ILE A 71 -5.56 -10.84 -0.11
C ILE A 71 -6.30 -12.06 0.44
N LYS A 72 -7.35 -11.82 1.23
CA LYS A 72 -8.25 -12.85 1.75
C LYS A 72 -9.42 -13.07 0.79
N GLY A 73 -9.74 -14.33 0.50
CA GLY A 73 -10.87 -14.69 -0.35
C GLY A 73 -10.59 -14.45 -1.84
N ASP A 74 -11.65 -14.38 -2.64
CA ASP A 74 -11.52 -14.29 -4.09
C ASP A 74 -11.28 -12.86 -4.57
N LEU A 75 -10.24 -12.71 -5.38
CA LEU A 75 -9.87 -11.44 -5.98
C LEU A 75 -10.75 -11.14 -7.20
N VAL A 76 -11.83 -10.40 -6.98
CA VAL A 76 -12.83 -10.08 -8.03
C VAL A 76 -12.30 -9.07 -9.05
N SER A 77 -11.22 -8.37 -8.72
CA SER A 77 -10.74 -7.18 -9.43
C SER A 77 -9.40 -7.31 -10.15
N LYS A 78 -8.99 -8.54 -10.48
CA LYS A 78 -7.69 -8.84 -11.10
C LYS A 78 -7.31 -7.92 -12.28
N PRO A 79 -8.18 -7.64 -13.28
CA PRO A 79 -7.80 -6.79 -14.42
C PRO A 79 -7.37 -5.37 -14.03
N TYR A 80 -7.98 -4.79 -12.99
CA TYR A 80 -7.65 -3.44 -12.52
C TYR A 80 -6.31 -3.41 -11.78
N ILE A 81 -5.99 -4.50 -11.08
CA ILE A 81 -4.70 -4.66 -10.39
C ILE A 81 -3.60 -4.83 -11.42
N ASP A 82 -3.83 -5.62 -12.46
CA ASP A 82 -2.88 -5.82 -13.55
C ASP A 82 -2.53 -4.49 -14.25
N ILE A 83 -3.54 -3.64 -14.51
CA ILE A 83 -3.33 -2.28 -15.04
C ILE A 83 -2.47 -1.44 -14.09
N THR A 84 -2.78 -1.47 -12.80
CA THR A 84 -2.05 -0.71 -11.77
C THR A 84 -0.59 -1.12 -11.74
N LEU A 85 -0.31 -2.43 -11.73
CA LEU A 85 1.06 -2.95 -11.69
C LEU A 85 1.84 -2.66 -12.96
N HIS A 86 1.19 -2.76 -14.12
CA HIS A 86 1.82 -2.40 -15.38
C HIS A 86 2.23 -0.91 -15.40
N LEU A 87 1.35 -0.05 -14.89
CA LEU A 87 1.65 1.37 -14.76
C LEU A 87 2.82 1.59 -13.80
N MET A 88 2.80 0.97 -12.61
CA MET A 88 3.88 1.08 -11.63
C MET A 88 5.23 0.62 -12.18
N LYS A 89 5.25 -0.48 -12.95
CA LYS A 89 6.44 -0.97 -13.64
C LYS A 89 6.98 0.05 -14.65
N THR A 90 6.10 0.77 -15.34
CA THR A 90 6.47 1.84 -16.26
C THR A 90 7.17 3.01 -15.54
N PHE A 91 6.85 3.23 -14.26
CA PHE A 91 7.54 4.20 -13.39
C PHE A 91 8.80 3.65 -12.71
N GLY A 92 9.28 2.45 -13.11
CA GLY A 92 10.48 1.82 -12.56
C GLY A 92 10.30 1.23 -11.16
N VAL A 93 9.06 1.05 -10.72
CA VAL A 93 8.74 0.35 -9.46
C VAL A 93 8.54 -1.12 -9.77
N GLU A 94 9.44 -1.97 -9.24
CA GLU A 94 9.29 -3.42 -9.32
C GLU A 94 8.49 -3.93 -8.11
N GLY A 95 7.29 -4.47 -8.38
CA GLY A 95 6.47 -5.18 -7.41
C GLY A 95 6.20 -6.59 -7.91
N THR A 96 6.37 -7.59 -7.05
CA THR A 96 6.08 -8.98 -7.39
C THR A 96 4.82 -9.42 -6.65
N ILE A 97 3.73 -9.66 -7.41
CA ILE A 97 2.63 -10.46 -6.87
C ILE A 97 3.11 -11.90 -6.80
N SER A 98 3.22 -12.43 -5.58
CA SER A 98 3.34 -13.86 -5.37
C SER A 98 1.94 -14.43 -5.08
N LEU A 99 1.65 -15.61 -5.60
CA LEU A 99 0.45 -16.34 -5.23
C LEU A 99 0.87 -17.28 -4.11
N ILE A 100 0.48 -17.01 -2.86
CA ILE A 100 0.64 -17.99 -1.80
C ILE A 100 -0.50 -18.98 -1.87
N SER A 101 -0.36 -19.94 -2.78
CA SER A 101 -1.06 -21.20 -2.60
C SER A 101 -0.54 -21.84 -1.30
N ASP A 102 -1.42 -22.03 -0.32
CA ASP A 102 -1.18 -22.74 0.96
C ASP A 102 -0.88 -24.24 0.72
N LEU A 103 0.05 -24.59 -0.16
CA LEU A 103 0.36 -25.97 -0.50
C LEU A 103 1.14 -26.72 0.60
N TRP A 104 1.35 -26.14 1.78
CA TRP A 104 2.13 -26.77 2.86
C TRP A 104 1.67 -26.46 4.29
N CYS A 105 0.37 -26.31 4.55
CA CYS A 105 -0.12 -26.30 5.95
C CYS A 105 -1.40 -27.13 6.10
N ALA A 106 -1.20 -28.44 6.33
CA ALA A 106 -2.15 -29.40 6.90
C ALA A 106 -3.44 -29.69 6.09
N ALA A 107 -3.44 -30.81 5.37
CA ALA A 107 -4.62 -31.66 5.11
C ALA A 107 -5.95 -30.95 4.76
N SER A 108 -6.22 -30.78 3.46
CA SER A 108 -7.57 -30.71 2.88
C SER A 108 -8.64 -29.90 3.63
N SER A 109 -8.77 -28.61 3.31
CA SER A 109 -10.03 -28.01 2.79
C SER A 109 -9.87 -26.49 2.58
N SER A 110 -9.72 -26.10 1.30
CA SER A 110 -10.09 -24.79 0.72
C SER A 110 -9.64 -23.52 1.46
N ILE A 111 -8.40 -23.08 1.22
CA ILE A 111 -8.00 -21.68 1.45
C ILE A 111 -7.18 -21.20 0.24
N ASN A 112 -7.61 -20.07 -0.35
CA ASN A 112 -7.01 -19.42 -1.51
C ASN A 112 -6.34 -18.13 -0.99
N ARG A 113 -5.05 -18.16 -0.65
CA ARG A 113 -4.26 -16.98 -0.25
C ARG A 113 -3.43 -16.47 -1.42
N ARG A 114 -3.11 -15.18 -1.44
CA ARG A 114 -2.16 -14.54 -2.38
C ARG A 114 -1.38 -13.48 -1.61
N GLU A 115 -0.04 -13.46 -1.70
CA GLU A 115 0.80 -12.46 -1.03
C GLU A 115 1.74 -11.74 -2.01
N ILE A 116 1.84 -10.43 -1.90
CA ILE A 116 2.74 -9.63 -2.73
C ILE A 116 4.04 -9.39 -1.93
N THR A 117 5.21 -9.70 -2.50
CA THR A 117 6.53 -9.52 -1.85
C THR A 117 7.36 -8.51 -2.64
N TRP A 118 8.05 -7.58 -1.96
CA TRP A 118 8.86 -6.53 -2.60
C TRP A 118 10.35 -6.79 -2.39
N TRP A 119 11.12 -6.83 -3.48
CA TRP A 119 12.57 -6.83 -3.42
C TRP A 119 13.04 -5.39 -3.66
N LYS A 120 13.79 -4.85 -2.69
CA LYS A 120 14.40 -3.51 -2.77
C LYS A 120 15.57 -3.51 -3.77
N ALA A 121 15.28 -3.59 -5.07
CA ALA A 121 16.26 -3.38 -6.12
C ALA A 121 16.48 -1.87 -6.33
N MET A 122 17.38 -1.31 -5.51
CA MET A 122 18.32 -0.26 -5.93
C MET A 122 17.72 0.96 -6.68
N LEU A 123 16.76 1.67 -6.10
CA LEU A 123 16.44 3.03 -6.55
C LEU A 123 17.56 3.99 -6.10
N PRO A 124 18.22 4.74 -7.01
CA PRO A 124 19.15 5.79 -6.60
C PRO A 124 18.36 6.88 -5.86
N ARG A 125 18.81 7.21 -4.64
CA ARG A 125 18.20 8.27 -3.84
C ARG A 125 18.16 9.57 -4.66
N PRO A 126 17.04 10.31 -4.71
CA PRO A 126 17.09 11.68 -5.20
C PRO A 126 18.10 12.44 -4.33
N ARG A 127 19.13 13.02 -4.95
CA ARG A 127 19.99 14.00 -4.29
C ARG A 127 19.09 15.16 -3.89
N ILE A 128 18.71 15.20 -2.63
CA ILE A 128 18.29 16.43 -1.98
C ILE A 128 19.56 17.30 -1.99
N SER A 129 19.64 18.25 -2.91
CA SER A 129 20.63 19.31 -2.86
C SER A 129 20.50 19.99 -1.49
N SER A 130 21.63 20.05 -0.77
CA SER A 130 21.72 20.62 0.56
C SER A 130 21.18 22.06 0.61
N PRO A 131 20.61 22.50 1.75
CA PRO A 131 20.16 23.86 1.92
C PRO A 131 21.34 24.85 1.88
N LEU A 132 21.22 25.84 0.99
CA LEU A 132 21.76 27.20 1.04
C LEU A 132 23.11 27.41 1.74
N ALA A 133 24.14 27.63 0.93
CA ALA A 133 25.38 28.26 1.36
C ALA A 133 25.09 29.66 1.95
N PRO A 134 25.72 30.06 3.07
CA PRO A 134 25.52 31.38 3.65
C PRO A 134 26.13 32.45 2.73
N LEU A 135 25.31 33.43 2.33
CA LEU A 135 25.74 34.66 1.68
C LEU A 135 26.73 35.39 2.61
N ARG A 136 28.01 35.38 2.23
CA ARG A 136 29.02 36.29 2.80
C ARG A 136 28.63 37.72 2.44
N ALA A 137 28.25 38.50 3.45
CA ALA A 137 28.19 39.95 3.35
C ALA A 137 29.61 40.48 3.11
N ALA A 138 29.87 41.01 1.91
CA ALA A 138 31.05 41.81 1.64
C ALA A 138 30.83 43.21 2.23
N ARG A 139 31.75 43.60 3.11
CA ARG A 139 32.07 45.00 3.42
C ARG A 139 32.76 45.64 2.21
#